data_AF-X1C476-F1
#
_entry.id   AF-X1C476-F1
#
_cell.length_a   1.000
_cell.length_b   1.000
_cell.length_c   1.000
_cell.angle_alpha   90.00
_cell.angle_beta   90.00
_cell.angle_gamma   90.00
#
_symmetry.space_group_name_H-M   'P 1'
#
loop_
_entity.id
_entity.type
_entity.pdbx_description
1 polymer ?
#
loop_
_entity_poly.entity_id
_entity_poly.type
_entity_poly.pdbx_seq_one_letter_code
_entity_poly.pdbx_strand_id
1 'polypeptide(L)'
;SICYPCELVHREVDYLIKRDVDYIFIPREFEHEIPEGFLHSYTCSSTTTIADVIRAQFEQASDKILSPLVGTSIDLIQTTLKEFGRIAVKVGLNFEDGMKAGQKALNHNNNFWKKYREVGEMKLKKMLKKPSVIIAGRPYVVYPPEVNIALPRKIASRGYNAIPADMLYLLSDGGHKYERNVWSNTKKSVFYI
;
A
#
# COMPACT_ATOMS: atom_id res chain seq x y z
N SER A 1 -13.88 0.81 17.26
CA SER A 1 -13.82 1.91 16.27
C SER A 1 -12.89 1.51 15.14
N ILE A 2 -13.20 1.89 13.90
CA ILE A 2 -12.34 1.67 12.72
C ILE A 2 -11.75 3.01 12.26
N CYS A 3 -10.64 3.00 11.50
CA CYS A 3 -10.07 4.24 10.99
C CYS A 3 -10.85 4.76 9.77
N TYR A 4 -10.81 6.07 9.51
CA TYR A 4 -11.53 6.70 8.40
C TYR A 4 -11.28 6.04 7.02
N PRO A 5 -10.04 5.62 6.65
CA PRO A 5 -9.83 4.83 5.43
C PRO A 5 -10.63 3.52 5.39
N CYS A 6 -10.82 2.83 6.51
CA CYS A 6 -11.68 1.64 6.56
C CYS A 6 -13.15 2.00 6.37
N GLU A 7 -13.64 3.11 6.93
CA GLU A 7 -15.00 3.60 6.70
C GLU A 7 -15.25 3.88 5.21
N LEU A 8 -14.26 4.45 4.52
CA LEU A 8 -14.33 4.65 3.07
C LEU A 8 -14.47 3.33 2.31
N VAL A 9 -13.73 2.28 2.71
CA VAL A 9 -13.88 0.94 2.08
C VAL A 9 -15.32 0.44 2.19
N HIS A 10 -15.97 0.60 3.35
CA HIS A 10 -17.39 0.23 3.49
C HIS A 10 -18.28 0.98 2.51
N ARG A 11 -18.08 2.29 2.35
CA ARG A 11 -18.85 3.12 1.41
C ARG A 11 -18.64 2.70 -0.04
N GLU A 12 -17.39 2.47 -0.44
CA GLU A 12 -17.06 2.09 -1.82
C GLU A 12 -17.57 0.69 -2.15
N VAL A 13 -17.49 -0.25 -1.20
CA VAL A 13 -18.06 -1.60 -1.39
C VAL A 13 -19.57 -1.55 -1.54
N ASP A 14 -20.29 -0.83 -0.67
CA ASP A 14 -21.74 -0.64 -0.80
C ASP A 14 -22.12 -0.02 -2.16
N TYR A 15 -21.35 0.97 -2.61
CA TYR A 15 -21.52 1.60 -3.92
C TYR A 15 -21.33 0.64 -5.10
N LEU A 16 -20.35 -0.27 -5.02
CA LEU A 16 -20.08 -1.29 -6.03
C LEU A 16 -21.13 -2.40 -6.02
N ILE A 17 -21.60 -2.83 -4.85
CA ILE A 17 -22.69 -3.82 -4.71
C ILE A 17 -23.97 -3.28 -5.35
N LYS A 18 -24.32 -2.01 -5.11
CA LYS A 18 -25.49 -1.35 -5.73
C LYS A 18 -25.40 -1.24 -7.25
N ARG A 19 -24.21 -1.41 -7.83
CA ARG A 19 -23.97 -1.44 -9.28
C ARG A 19 -23.93 -2.84 -9.86
N ASP A 20 -24.12 -3.86 -9.04
CA ASP A 20 -24.14 -5.25 -9.43
C ASP A 20 -22.87 -5.68 -10.20
N VAL A 21 -21.70 -5.23 -9.75
CA VAL A 21 -20.42 -5.69 -10.32
C VAL A 21 -20.25 -7.20 -10.09
N ASP A 22 -19.49 -7.86 -10.98
CA ASP A 22 -19.25 -9.31 -10.88
C ASP A 22 -18.40 -9.66 -9.64
N TYR A 23 -17.33 -8.89 -9.42
CA TYR A 23 -16.38 -9.11 -8.36
C TYR A 23 -15.87 -7.80 -7.75
N ILE A 24 -15.55 -7.85 -6.46
CA ILE A 24 -14.91 -6.75 -5.71
C ILE A 24 -13.58 -7.27 -5.17
N PHE A 25 -12.49 -6.66 -5.61
CA PHE A 25 -11.13 -7.06 -5.24
C PHE A 25 -10.64 -6.26 -4.02
N ILE A 26 -10.46 -6.95 -2.89
CA ILE A 26 -10.00 -6.38 -1.62
C ILE A 26 -8.83 -7.23 -1.10
N PRO A 27 -7.60 -7.00 -1.57
CA PRO A 27 -6.44 -7.81 -1.18
C PRO A 27 -6.12 -7.62 0.31
N ARG A 28 -5.67 -8.70 0.95
CA ARG A 28 -5.15 -8.69 2.31
C ARG A 28 -3.65 -8.50 2.25
N GLU A 29 -3.21 -7.26 2.26
CA GLU A 29 -1.78 -6.95 2.29
C GLU A 29 -1.20 -7.32 3.65
N PHE A 30 -0.23 -8.23 3.72
CA PHE A 30 0.27 -8.77 4.99
C PHE A 30 1.66 -8.26 5.34
N GLU A 31 2.64 -8.51 4.47
CA GLU A 31 4.03 -8.10 4.69
C GLU A 31 4.68 -7.67 3.39
N HIS A 32 5.33 -6.51 3.44
CA HIS A 32 6.07 -5.97 2.30
C HIS A 32 7.52 -6.47 2.32
N GLU A 33 8.32 -6.03 1.34
CA GLU A 33 9.75 -6.29 1.33
C GLU A 33 10.39 -5.86 2.67
N ILE A 34 11.24 -6.73 3.22
CA ILE A 34 11.89 -6.54 4.52
C ILE A 34 13.22 -5.82 4.29
N PRO A 35 13.38 -4.56 4.75
CA PRO A 35 14.64 -3.85 4.58
C PRO A 35 15.76 -4.48 5.42
N GLU A 36 17.00 -4.29 4.99
CA GLU A 36 18.18 -4.79 5.71
C GLU A 36 18.27 -4.24 7.14
N GLY A 37 18.49 -5.14 8.11
CA GLY A 37 18.57 -4.83 9.54
C GLY A 37 17.21 -4.85 10.25
N PHE A 38 16.17 -5.41 9.63
CA PHE A 38 14.87 -5.60 10.26
C PHE A 38 14.40 -7.06 10.13
N LEU A 39 13.60 -7.50 11.11
CA LEU A 39 13.05 -8.86 11.13
C LEU A 39 11.79 -9.01 10.26
N HIS A 40 10.92 -8.00 10.27
CA HIS A 40 9.61 -8.05 9.60
C HIS A 40 9.26 -6.74 8.91
N SER A 41 8.24 -6.71 8.05
CA SER A 41 7.75 -5.50 7.38
C SER A 41 6.23 -5.53 7.24
N TYR A 42 5.56 -5.76 8.37
CA TYR A 42 4.12 -5.92 8.43
C TYR A 42 3.37 -4.65 8.06
N THR A 43 2.27 -4.83 7.36
CA THR A 43 1.29 -3.78 7.12
C THR A 43 0.43 -3.57 8.38
N CYS A 44 -0.55 -2.67 8.29
CA CYS A 44 -1.48 -2.47 9.39
C CYS A 44 -2.42 -3.68 9.53
N SER A 45 -2.76 -4.09 10.74
CA SER A 45 -3.78 -5.15 10.95
C SER A 45 -5.10 -4.86 10.23
N SER A 46 -5.54 -3.60 10.17
CA SER A 46 -6.70 -3.21 9.38
C SER A 46 -6.63 -3.58 7.89
N THR A 47 -5.45 -3.52 7.25
CA THR A 47 -5.33 -3.88 5.82
C THR A 47 -5.38 -5.38 5.61
N THR A 48 -5.11 -6.20 6.62
CA THR A 48 -5.26 -7.66 6.55
C THR A 48 -6.68 -8.11 6.89
N THR A 49 -7.39 -7.40 7.77
CA THR A 49 -8.70 -7.83 8.29
C THR A 49 -9.91 -7.16 7.65
N ILE A 50 -9.76 -6.02 6.96
CA ILE A 50 -10.90 -5.26 6.40
C ILE A 50 -11.77 -6.12 5.48
N ALA A 51 -11.19 -7.05 4.71
CA ALA A 51 -11.96 -7.94 3.85
C ALA A 51 -12.89 -8.89 4.64
N ASP A 52 -12.52 -9.35 5.85
CA ASP A 52 -13.43 -10.14 6.70
C ASP A 52 -14.58 -9.29 7.23
N VAL A 53 -14.27 -8.07 7.68
CA VAL A 53 -15.27 -7.14 8.20
C VAL A 53 -16.30 -6.80 7.12
N ILE A 54 -15.83 -6.56 5.88
CA ILE A 54 -16.70 -6.30 4.74
C ILE A 54 -17.56 -7.53 4.40
N ARG A 55 -17.00 -8.74 4.42
CA ARG A 55 -17.81 -9.96 4.20
C ARG A 55 -18.90 -10.15 5.25
N ALA A 56 -18.56 -9.94 6.52
CA ALA A 56 -19.53 -10.04 7.60
C ALA A 56 -20.64 -8.99 7.50
N GLN A 57 -20.31 -7.79 6.98
CA GLN A 57 -21.29 -6.71 6.80
C GLN A 57 -22.19 -6.90 5.56
N PHE A 58 -21.64 -7.45 4.47
CA PHE A 58 -22.32 -7.63 3.19
C PHE A 58 -22.39 -9.12 2.82
N GLU A 59 -23.00 -9.92 3.69
CA GLU A 59 -23.05 -11.38 3.58
C GLU A 59 -23.60 -11.85 2.21
N GLN A 60 -24.62 -11.17 1.70
CA GLN A 60 -25.24 -11.43 0.40
C GLN A 60 -24.29 -11.24 -0.80
N ALA A 61 -23.20 -10.50 -0.61
CA ALA A 61 -22.18 -10.25 -1.63
C ALA A 61 -20.84 -10.94 -1.31
N SER A 62 -20.80 -11.81 -0.29
CA SER A 62 -19.56 -12.46 0.18
C SER A 62 -18.82 -13.21 -0.93
N ASP A 63 -19.56 -13.88 -1.82
CA ASP A 63 -19.00 -14.63 -2.95
C ASP A 63 -18.33 -13.73 -3.99
N LYS A 64 -18.82 -12.49 -4.14
CA LYS A 64 -18.24 -11.50 -5.05
C LYS A 64 -16.93 -10.90 -4.51
N ILE A 65 -16.64 -11.05 -3.22
CA ILE A 65 -15.43 -10.47 -2.60
C ILE A 65 -14.22 -11.38 -2.81
N LEU A 66 -13.28 -10.92 -3.62
CA LEU A 66 -11.98 -11.54 -3.87
C LEU A 66 -10.94 -10.93 -2.92
N SER A 67 -10.43 -11.70 -1.96
CA SER A 67 -9.48 -11.18 -0.96
C SER A 67 -8.22 -12.06 -0.82
N PRO A 68 -7.35 -12.09 -1.83
CA PRO A 68 -6.13 -12.88 -1.73
C PRO A 68 -5.25 -12.38 -0.61
N LEU A 69 -4.47 -13.27 0.01
CA LEU A 69 -3.30 -12.86 0.76
C LEU A 69 -2.24 -12.31 -0.22
N VAL A 70 -1.79 -11.07 0.00
CA VAL A 70 -0.78 -10.43 -0.83
C VAL A 70 0.39 -9.99 0.05
N GLY A 71 1.59 -10.43 -0.33
CA GLY A 71 2.84 -10.03 0.31
C GLY A 71 3.97 -9.94 -0.70
N THR A 72 4.90 -9.04 -0.44
CA THR A 72 6.10 -8.86 -1.26
C THR A 72 7.38 -9.19 -0.49
N SER A 73 7.27 -9.68 0.75
CA SER A 73 8.40 -10.29 1.44
C SER A 73 8.80 -11.58 0.73
N ILE A 74 10.08 -11.95 0.83
CA ILE A 74 10.62 -13.14 0.15
C ILE A 74 9.85 -14.41 0.50
N ASP A 75 9.38 -14.52 1.75
CA ASP A 75 8.62 -15.65 2.27
C ASP A 75 7.19 -15.72 1.74
N LEU A 76 6.64 -14.60 1.24
CA LEU A 76 5.25 -14.50 0.78
C LEU A 76 5.10 -14.39 -0.73
N ILE A 77 6.18 -14.25 -1.50
CA ILE A 77 6.11 -14.18 -2.97
C ILE A 77 5.39 -15.41 -3.54
N GLN A 78 5.82 -16.61 -3.17
CA GLN A 78 5.21 -17.83 -3.69
C GLN A 78 3.76 -18.03 -3.25
N THR A 79 3.44 -17.64 -2.01
CA THR A 79 2.07 -17.66 -1.50
C THR A 79 1.20 -16.69 -2.30
N THR A 80 1.67 -15.47 -2.54
CA THR A 80 0.98 -14.46 -3.34
C THR A 80 0.70 -14.96 -4.76
N LEU A 81 1.68 -15.58 -5.43
CA LEU A 81 1.47 -16.14 -6.77
C LEU A 81 0.37 -17.22 -6.79
N LYS A 82 0.38 -18.13 -5.80
CA LYS A 82 -0.66 -19.17 -5.66
C LYS A 82 -2.03 -18.57 -5.38
N GLU A 83 -2.11 -17.50 -4.59
CA GLU A 83 -3.37 -16.79 -4.32
C GLU A 83 -3.96 -16.15 -5.59
N PHE A 84 -3.12 -15.55 -6.44
CA PHE A 84 -3.56 -15.07 -7.75
C PHE A 84 -4.02 -16.21 -8.67
N GLY A 85 -3.34 -17.37 -8.62
CA GLY A 85 -3.81 -18.59 -9.30
C GLY A 85 -5.20 -19.04 -8.83
N ARG A 86 -5.44 -19.05 -7.51
CA ARG A 86 -6.76 -19.39 -6.92
C ARG A 86 -7.85 -18.42 -7.34
N ILE A 87 -7.54 -17.12 -7.40
CA ILE A 87 -8.48 -16.11 -7.92
C ILE A 87 -8.79 -16.37 -9.38
N ALA A 88 -7.79 -16.64 -10.21
CA ALA A 88 -8.00 -16.91 -11.63
C ALA A 88 -9.02 -18.04 -11.83
N VAL A 89 -8.86 -19.15 -11.10
CA VAL A 89 -9.84 -20.25 -11.12
C VAL A 89 -11.23 -19.78 -10.68
N LYS A 90 -11.33 -18.99 -9.61
CA LYS A 90 -12.60 -18.46 -9.12
C LYS A 90 -13.32 -17.58 -10.16
N VAL A 91 -12.58 -16.88 -11.02
CA VAL A 91 -13.15 -16.06 -12.10
C VAL A 91 -13.23 -16.78 -13.45
N GLY A 92 -13.05 -18.10 -13.49
CA GLY A 92 -13.20 -18.93 -14.69
C GLY A 92 -11.97 -18.96 -15.62
N LEU A 93 -10.78 -18.65 -15.10
CA LEU A 93 -9.50 -18.66 -15.82
C LEU A 93 -8.58 -19.79 -15.32
N ASN A 94 -7.52 -20.08 -16.07
CA ASN A 94 -6.53 -21.09 -15.67
C ASN A 94 -5.67 -20.62 -14.50
N PHE A 95 -5.29 -21.56 -13.63
CA PHE A 95 -4.46 -21.29 -12.46
C PHE A 95 -3.09 -20.70 -12.85
N GLU A 96 -2.46 -21.26 -13.89
CA GLU A 96 -1.16 -20.83 -14.40
C GLU A 96 -1.20 -19.39 -14.94
N ASP A 97 -2.31 -18.99 -15.56
CA ASP A 97 -2.48 -17.64 -16.07
C ASP A 97 -2.64 -16.63 -14.91
N GLY A 98 -3.31 -17.03 -13.83
CA GLY A 98 -3.32 -16.27 -12.57
C GLY A 98 -1.93 -16.10 -11.96
N MET A 99 -1.14 -17.16 -11.87
CA MET A 99 0.24 -17.07 -11.39
C MET A 99 1.10 -16.14 -12.25
N LYS A 100 1.00 -16.24 -13.59
CA LYS A 100 1.72 -15.34 -14.52
C LYS A 100 1.29 -13.88 -14.32
N ALA A 101 -0.01 -13.63 -14.13
CA ALA A 101 -0.53 -12.29 -13.83
C ALA A 101 0.04 -11.75 -12.50
N GLY A 102 0.07 -12.57 -11.45
CA GLY A 102 0.70 -12.23 -10.18
C GLY A 102 2.19 -11.89 -10.34
N GLN A 103 2.93 -12.67 -11.12
CA GLN A 103 4.35 -12.40 -11.39
C GLN A 103 4.54 -11.08 -12.13
N LYS A 104 3.68 -10.78 -13.12
CA LYS A 104 3.70 -9.50 -13.84
C LYS A 104 3.42 -8.33 -12.88
N ALA A 105 2.49 -8.49 -11.94
CA ALA A 105 2.19 -7.48 -10.93
C ALA A 105 3.38 -7.22 -9.98
N LEU A 106 4.03 -8.28 -9.48
CA LEU A 106 5.23 -8.15 -8.64
C LEU A 106 6.38 -7.45 -9.37
N ASN A 107 6.64 -7.82 -10.62
CA ASN A 107 7.65 -7.17 -11.46
C ASN A 107 7.32 -5.69 -11.69
N HIS A 108 6.05 -5.36 -11.92
CA HIS A 108 5.61 -3.98 -12.05
C HIS A 108 5.82 -3.18 -10.77
N ASN A 109 5.48 -3.74 -9.61
CA ASN A 109 5.70 -3.11 -8.31
C ASN A 109 7.20 -2.82 -8.06
N ASN A 110 8.08 -3.78 -8.36
CA ASN A 110 9.53 -3.58 -8.23
C ASN A 110 10.05 -2.47 -9.15
N ASN A 111 9.60 -2.44 -10.40
CA ASN A 111 9.95 -1.40 -11.37
C ASN A 111 9.42 -0.02 -10.95
N PHE A 112 8.20 0.04 -10.38
CA PHE A 112 7.65 1.26 -9.81
C PHE A 112 8.56 1.81 -8.72
N TRP A 113 8.95 1.01 -7.72
CA TRP A 113 9.82 1.46 -6.64
C TRP A 113 11.20 1.88 -7.12
N LYS A 114 11.78 1.18 -8.10
CA LYS A 114 13.04 1.59 -8.74
C LYS A 114 12.91 2.98 -9.37
N LYS A 115 11.90 3.17 -10.22
CA LYS A 115 11.65 4.46 -10.89
C LYS A 115 11.28 5.57 -9.90
N TYR A 116 10.54 5.25 -8.85
CA TYR A 116 10.17 6.20 -7.81
C TYR A 116 11.40 6.75 -7.10
N ARG A 117 12.37 5.89 -6.77
CA ARG A 117 13.66 6.30 -6.19
C ARG A 117 14.47 7.17 -7.14
N GLU A 118 14.62 6.76 -8.41
CA GLU A 118 15.32 7.54 -9.44
C GLU A 118 14.72 8.95 -9.60
N VAL A 119 13.39 9.05 -9.66
CA VAL A 119 12.68 10.34 -9.76
C VAL A 119 12.84 11.15 -8.47
N GLY A 120 12.78 10.49 -7.31
CA GLY A 120 13.00 11.10 -6.00
C GLY A 120 14.38 11.76 -5.92
N GLU A 121 15.44 11.04 -6.28
CA GLU A 121 16.82 11.54 -6.33
C GLU A 121 16.96 12.80 -7.19
N MET A 122 16.38 12.79 -8.39
CA MET A 122 16.44 13.93 -9.30
C MET A 122 15.67 15.15 -8.79
N LYS A 123 14.51 14.94 -8.15
CA LYS A 123 13.63 16.03 -7.72
C LYS A 123 14.01 16.60 -6.36
N LEU A 124 14.40 15.77 -5.40
CA LEU A 124 14.73 16.20 -4.03
C LEU A 124 15.83 17.26 -4.01
N LYS A 125 16.89 17.10 -4.81
CA LYS A 125 17.97 18.10 -4.91
C LYS A 125 17.50 19.49 -5.31
N LYS A 126 16.41 19.58 -6.08
CA LYS A 126 15.80 20.86 -6.49
C LYS A 126 14.80 21.37 -5.46
N MET A 127 14.01 20.46 -4.88
CA MET A 127 12.94 20.81 -3.92
C MET A 127 13.53 21.32 -2.60
N LEU A 128 14.61 20.71 -2.10
CA LEU A 128 15.25 21.13 -0.85
C LEU A 128 15.93 22.51 -0.90
N LYS A 129 16.07 23.12 -2.08
CA LYS A 129 16.55 24.52 -2.23
C LYS A 129 15.48 25.57 -1.92
N LYS A 130 14.23 25.15 -1.72
CA LYS A 130 13.09 26.01 -1.37
C LYS A 130 12.45 25.52 -0.08
N PRO A 131 11.72 26.38 0.65
CA PRO A 131 10.93 25.95 1.79
C PRO A 131 10.05 24.74 1.43
N SER A 132 10.20 23.67 2.18
CA SER A 132 9.60 22.36 1.89
C SER A 132 8.99 21.76 3.16
N VAL A 133 7.88 21.06 3.00
CA VAL A 133 7.17 20.35 4.07
C VAL A 133 7.22 18.86 3.75
N ILE A 134 7.72 18.08 4.69
CA ILE A 134 7.73 16.62 4.61
C ILE A 134 6.40 16.12 5.14
N ILE A 135 5.72 15.28 4.36
CA ILE A 135 4.47 14.64 4.73
C ILE A 135 4.76 13.18 5.06
N ALA A 136 4.71 12.87 6.35
CA ALA A 136 4.92 11.53 6.88
C ALA A 136 3.61 10.94 7.42
N GLY A 137 3.39 9.65 7.18
CA GLY A 137 2.23 8.93 7.66
C GLY A 137 1.99 7.66 6.87
N ARG A 138 0.90 6.97 7.17
CA ARG A 138 0.51 5.76 6.44
C ARG A 138 0.04 6.15 5.03
N PRO A 139 0.49 5.48 3.95
CA PRO A 139 0.17 5.84 2.57
C PRO A 139 -1.33 6.08 2.31
N TYR A 140 -2.18 5.22 2.84
CA TYR A 140 -3.64 5.31 2.74
C TYR A 140 -4.28 6.48 3.52
N VAL A 141 -3.50 7.19 4.33
CA VAL A 141 -3.91 8.44 4.98
C VAL A 141 -3.34 9.64 4.24
N VAL A 142 -2.06 9.58 3.86
CA VAL A 142 -1.33 10.77 3.38
C VAL A 142 -1.41 10.98 1.87
N TYR A 143 -1.76 9.97 1.07
CA TYR A 143 -1.80 10.11 -0.39
C TYR A 143 -3.20 10.38 -0.96
N PRO A 144 -4.26 9.67 -0.55
CA PRO A 144 -5.60 9.93 -1.08
C PRO A 144 -6.09 11.34 -0.71
N PRO A 145 -6.42 12.20 -1.68
CA PRO A 145 -6.89 13.56 -1.39
C PRO A 145 -8.21 13.61 -0.63
N GLU A 146 -9.03 12.56 -0.74
CA GLU A 146 -10.29 12.38 -0.02
C GLU A 146 -10.08 12.13 1.48
N VAL A 147 -8.89 11.63 1.85
CA VAL A 147 -8.50 11.35 3.25
C VAL A 147 -7.68 12.50 3.83
N ASN A 148 -6.66 12.96 3.11
CA ASN A 148 -5.79 14.04 3.59
C ASN A 148 -6.38 15.45 3.37
N ILE A 149 -7.59 15.55 2.82
CA ILE A 149 -8.29 16.81 2.52
C ILE A 149 -7.42 17.73 1.65
N ALA A 150 -6.82 17.15 0.61
CA ALA A 150 -5.90 17.79 -0.33
C ALA A 150 -4.71 18.53 0.32
N LEU A 151 -4.19 18.05 1.45
CA LEU A 151 -3.09 18.68 2.18
C LEU A 151 -1.86 19.00 1.30
N PRO A 152 -1.34 18.09 0.44
CA PRO A 152 -0.21 18.42 -0.43
C PRO A 152 -0.49 19.61 -1.36
N ARG A 153 -1.72 19.73 -1.87
CA ARG A 153 -2.13 20.85 -2.74
C ARG A 153 -2.18 22.18 -1.98
N LYS A 154 -2.65 22.16 -0.73
CA LYS A 154 -2.71 23.36 0.14
C LYS A 154 -1.32 23.87 0.52
N ILE A 155 -0.34 22.98 0.67
CA ILE A 155 1.07 23.32 0.88
C ILE A 155 1.63 23.96 -0.40
N ALA A 156 1.44 23.30 -1.54
CA ALA A 156 1.90 23.79 -2.84
C ALA A 156 1.32 25.16 -3.19
N SER A 157 0.04 25.42 -2.90
CA SER A 157 -0.61 26.70 -3.17
C SER A 157 -0.04 27.88 -2.38
N ARG A 158 0.76 27.60 -1.33
CA ARG A 158 1.44 28.62 -0.50
C ARG A 158 2.91 28.80 -0.89
N GLY A 159 3.35 28.19 -2.00
CA GLY A 159 4.73 28.31 -2.49
C GLY A 159 5.72 27.34 -1.83
N TYR A 160 5.26 26.42 -0.99
CA TYR A 160 6.10 25.39 -0.38
C TYR A 160 6.06 24.10 -1.20
N ASN A 161 7.15 23.34 -1.20
CA ASN A 161 7.10 21.98 -1.73
C ASN A 161 6.45 21.04 -0.72
N ALA A 162 5.60 20.12 -1.18
CA ALA A 162 5.13 18.97 -0.40
C ALA A 162 5.95 17.73 -0.80
N ILE A 163 6.69 17.15 0.14
CA ILE A 163 7.58 16.00 -0.10
C ILE A 163 7.05 14.79 0.67
N PRO A 164 6.66 13.70 -0.02
CA PRO A 164 6.36 12.43 0.66
C PRO A 164 7.57 11.89 1.41
N ALA A 165 7.36 11.45 2.66
CA ALA A 165 8.42 10.90 3.50
C ALA A 165 9.15 9.70 2.85
N ASP A 166 8.44 8.84 2.12
CA ASP A 166 9.02 7.68 1.43
C ASP A 166 9.94 8.05 0.25
N MET A 167 9.92 9.30 -0.21
CA MET A 167 10.84 9.81 -1.23
C MET A 167 12.25 10.04 -0.67
N LEU A 168 12.37 10.25 0.65
CA LEU A 168 13.61 10.60 1.34
C LEU A 168 14.46 9.36 1.69
N TYR A 169 14.27 8.24 0.99
CA TYR A 169 15.03 6.98 1.14
C TYR A 169 16.57 7.15 1.13
N LEU A 170 17.08 8.23 0.54
CA LEU A 170 18.52 8.53 0.48
C LEU A 170 19.09 9.09 1.80
N LEU A 171 18.24 9.62 2.68
CA LEU A 171 18.65 10.24 3.94
C LEU A 171 18.66 9.24 5.11
N SER A 172 18.21 8.01 4.89
CA SER A 172 18.06 6.98 5.93
C SER A 172 19.34 6.20 6.26
N ASP A 173 20.49 6.49 5.63
CA ASP A 173 21.74 5.75 5.83
C ASP A 173 22.49 6.05 7.15
N GLY A 174 21.85 6.72 8.12
CA GLY A 174 22.49 7.08 9.40
C GLY A 174 21.62 7.03 10.66
N GLY A 175 20.36 6.60 10.57
CA GLY A 175 19.46 6.54 11.74
C GLY A 175 19.58 5.22 12.52
N HIS A 176 19.32 5.26 13.83
CA HIS A 176 19.20 4.03 14.64
C HIS A 176 18.09 3.11 14.09
N LYS A 177 18.47 1.95 13.57
CA LYS A 177 17.55 0.90 13.15
C LYS A 177 17.02 0.18 14.39
N TYR A 178 15.76 0.39 14.72
CA TYR A 178 15.10 -0.38 15.78
C TYR A 178 14.66 -1.73 15.20
N GLU A 179 15.43 -2.79 15.45
CA GLU A 179 15.13 -4.15 14.95
C GLU A 179 13.69 -4.61 15.30
N ARG A 180 13.17 -4.17 16.44
CA ARG A 180 11.79 -4.46 16.91
C ARG A 180 10.70 -3.64 16.24
N ASN A 181 11.04 -2.61 15.47
CA ASN A 181 10.04 -1.96 14.63
C ASN A 181 9.68 -2.95 13.52
N VAL A 182 8.46 -3.48 13.54
CA VAL A 182 7.98 -4.47 12.55
C VAL A 182 7.11 -3.85 11.47
N TRP A 183 6.77 -2.55 11.53
CA TRP A 183 5.78 -1.93 10.64
C TRP A 183 6.41 -1.31 9.38
N SER A 184 5.98 -1.75 8.20
CA SER A 184 6.51 -1.33 6.89
C SER A 184 6.59 0.20 6.72
N ASN A 185 5.51 0.91 7.07
CA ASN A 185 5.39 2.35 6.82
C ASN A 185 6.14 3.23 7.83
N THR A 186 6.53 2.70 8.99
CA THR A 186 7.28 3.47 10.00
C THR A 186 8.78 3.29 9.88
N LYS A 187 9.25 2.21 9.24
CA LYS A 187 10.69 1.97 9.00
C LYS A 187 11.28 2.94 7.99
N LYS A 188 10.50 3.31 6.97
CA LYS A 188 10.90 4.19 5.87
C LYS A 188 10.84 5.69 6.22
N SER A 189 10.40 6.04 7.42
CA SER A 189 10.09 7.43 7.82
C SER A 189 10.87 7.91 9.05
N VAL A 190 11.95 7.21 9.45
CA VAL A 190 12.78 7.64 10.58
C VAL A 190 13.73 8.74 10.11
N PHE A 191 13.26 9.99 10.17
CA PHE A 191 14.09 11.17 10.01
C PHE A 191 14.41 11.70 11.41
N TYR A 192 15.69 11.70 11.78
CA TYR A 192 16.15 12.52 12.90
C TYR A 192 16.35 13.95 12.36
N ILE A 193 15.62 14.91 12.94
CA ILE A 193 15.88 16.35 12.80
C ILE A 193 16.84 16.74 13.91
#